data_AF-A0A7C4MFX0-F1
#
_entry.id   AF-A0A7C4MFX0-F1
#
_cell.length_a   1.000
_cell.length_b   1.000
_cell.length_c   1.000
_cell.angle_alpha   90.00
_cell.angle_beta   90.00
_cell.angle_gamma   90.00
#
_symmetry.space_group_name_H-M   'P 1'
#
loop_
_entity.id
_entity.type
_entity.pdbx_description
1 polymer ?
#
loop_
_entity_poly.entity_id
_entity_poly.type
_entity_poly.pdbx_seq_one_letter_code
_entity_poly.pdbx_strand_id
1 'polypeptide(L)'
;MVLGWRFWKLGENKPLRDRIIESIKSIEFHKRELDNIKRRLEARKEKLFNLTVKALEDKDKVRAKVYATEHAELKRVIKVVTISELALTQIAIRLESICDTGDVIVQVSAAFKVVKKIGEELSSIMPQLETTMKEVNDVLVETMSSLQQITPESPITLDLSGGEEILESAKKYVEEKISSLEEPLPESLEGEYSLDKIQNVALLASGGDDEEPFKATLLNAPRPTPEQAILDNRVLEFIRANGSYNVLEIASRLGVPVDKVEQSIF
;
A
#
# COMPACT_ATOMS: atom_id res chain seq x y z
N MET A 1 0.23 51.44 -4.91
CA MET A 1 -0.32 50.19 -4.34
C MET A 1 -1.77 50.02 -4.78
N VAL A 2 -2.02 49.57 -6.01
CA VAL A 2 -3.28 48.92 -6.42
C VAL A 2 -2.93 48.03 -7.62
N LEU A 3 -2.66 46.76 -7.38
CA LEU A 3 -2.49 45.77 -8.44
C LEU A 3 -3.37 44.57 -8.11
N GLY A 4 -4.28 44.26 -9.03
CA GLY A 4 -4.43 42.87 -9.43
C GLY A 4 -5.59 42.06 -8.86
N TRP A 5 -6.75 42.66 -8.57
CA TRP A 5 -7.99 41.89 -8.38
C TRP A 5 -8.67 41.59 -9.74
N ARG A 6 -7.87 41.10 -10.71
CA ARG A 6 -8.31 40.67 -12.05
C ARG A 6 -7.98 39.18 -12.28
N PHE A 7 -8.22 38.33 -11.28
CA PHE A 7 -8.05 36.88 -11.42
C PHE A 7 -9.36 36.07 -11.54
N TRP A 8 -10.52 36.70 -11.41
CA TRP A 8 -11.81 36.04 -11.63
C TRP A 8 -12.37 36.34 -13.03
N LYS A 9 -11.62 35.97 -14.06
CA LYS A 9 -12.14 35.74 -15.41
C LYS A 9 -11.23 34.72 -16.10
N LEU A 10 -11.42 33.44 -15.78
CA LEU A 10 -11.21 32.33 -16.70
C LEU A 10 -11.88 31.06 -16.13
N GLY A 11 -12.80 30.51 -16.91
CA GLY A 11 -13.55 29.32 -16.56
C GLY A 11 -14.93 29.40 -17.19
N GLU A 12 -15.01 29.03 -18.47
CA GLU A 12 -16.25 28.54 -19.07
C GLU A 12 -16.98 27.63 -18.07
N ASN A 13 -18.31 27.78 -17.96
CA ASN A 13 -19.16 27.04 -17.01
C ASN A 13 -19.08 25.51 -17.23
N LYS A 14 -17.98 24.90 -16.80
CA LYS A 14 -17.90 23.46 -16.58
C LYS A 14 -18.74 23.14 -15.34
N PRO A 15 -19.66 22.16 -15.41
CA PRO A 15 -20.37 21.64 -14.25
C PRO A 15 -19.43 21.44 -13.06
N LEU A 16 -19.91 21.71 -11.84
CA LEU A 16 -19.13 21.52 -10.60
C LEU A 16 -18.46 20.15 -10.56
N ARG A 17 -19.20 19.12 -11.00
CA ARG A 17 -18.73 17.75 -11.17
C ARG A 17 -17.43 17.64 -11.99
N ASP A 18 -17.36 18.31 -13.14
CA ASP A 18 -16.19 18.26 -14.01
C ASP A 18 -14.97 18.90 -13.35
N ARG A 19 -15.17 20.00 -12.61
CA ARG A 19 -14.12 20.65 -11.83
C ARG A 19 -13.60 19.76 -10.70
N ILE A 20 -14.49 19.02 -10.03
CA ILE A 20 -14.11 18.06 -8.99
C ILE A 20 -13.30 16.91 -9.62
N ILE A 21 -13.75 16.37 -10.76
CA ILE A 21 -13.04 15.30 -11.48
C ILE A 21 -11.65 15.76 -11.93
N GLU A 22 -11.52 16.97 -12.47
CA GLU A 22 -10.22 17.55 -12.82
C GLU A 22 -9.33 17.72 -11.57
N SER A 23 -9.90 18.11 -10.44
CA SER A 23 -9.17 18.24 -9.18
C SER A 23 -8.67 16.89 -8.66
N ILE A 24 -9.51 15.85 -8.69
CA ILE A 24 -9.12 14.47 -8.31
C ILE A 24 -7.97 14.00 -9.20
N LYS A 25 -8.04 14.21 -10.52
CA LYS A 25 -6.94 13.85 -11.43
C LYS A 25 -5.63 14.55 -11.09
N SER A 26 -5.69 15.84 -10.72
CA SER A 26 -4.53 16.61 -10.28
C SER A 26 -3.95 16.07 -8.98
N ILE A 27 -4.81 15.74 -8.01
CA ILE A 27 -4.41 15.14 -6.73
C ILE A 27 -3.70 13.80 -6.96
N GLU A 28 -4.25 12.92 -7.80
CA GLU A 28 -3.66 11.62 -8.14
C GLU A 28 -2.33 11.76 -8.90
N PHE A 29 -2.17 12.82 -9.69
CA PHE A 29 -0.87 13.15 -10.27
C PHE A 29 0.16 13.52 -9.19
N HIS A 30 -0.18 14.44 -8.28
CA HIS A 30 0.74 14.85 -7.21
C HIS A 30 1.05 13.73 -6.22
N LYS A 31 0.11 12.83 -5.96
CA LYS A 31 0.33 11.63 -5.15
C LYS A 31 1.39 10.71 -5.75
N ARG A 32 1.36 10.48 -7.06
CA ARG A 32 2.39 9.69 -7.77
C ARG A 32 3.77 10.36 -7.73
N GLU A 33 3.82 11.68 -7.84
CA GLU A 33 5.07 12.43 -7.68
C GLU A 33 5.65 12.27 -6.27
N LEU A 34 4.80 12.34 -5.23
CA LEU A 34 5.24 12.09 -3.85
C LEU A 34 5.75 10.66 -3.64
N ASP A 35 5.11 9.65 -4.22
CA ASP A 35 5.57 8.25 -4.17
C ASP A 35 6.96 8.10 -4.82
N ASN A 36 7.18 8.71 -5.98
CA ASN A 36 8.50 8.71 -6.63
C ASN A 36 9.57 9.38 -5.74
N ILE A 37 9.25 10.54 -5.13
CA ILE A 37 10.14 11.22 -4.19
C ILE A 37 10.43 10.33 -2.97
N LYS A 38 9.40 9.68 -2.40
CA LYS A 38 9.51 8.79 -1.26
C LYS A 38 10.48 7.64 -1.53
N ARG A 39 10.32 6.94 -2.67
CA ARG A 39 11.23 5.84 -3.07
C ARG A 39 12.68 6.29 -3.19
N ARG A 40 12.92 7.47 -3.77
CA ARG A 40 14.27 8.06 -3.87
C ARG A 40 14.87 8.37 -2.49
N LEU A 41 14.06 8.90 -1.58
CA LEU A 41 14.49 9.17 -0.21
C LEU A 41 14.77 7.88 0.56
N GLU A 42 13.96 6.84 0.38
CA GLU A 42 14.16 5.51 0.99
C GLU A 42 15.46 4.86 0.51
N ALA A 43 15.74 4.88 -0.80
CA ALA A 43 17.00 4.39 -1.34
C ALA A 43 18.21 5.17 -0.80
N ARG A 44 18.09 6.50 -0.63
CA ARG A 44 19.16 7.30 -0.02
C ARG A 44 19.34 7.00 1.46
N LYS A 45 18.24 6.78 2.20
CA LYS A 45 18.25 6.36 3.60
C LYS A 45 18.98 5.03 3.75
N GLU A 46 18.67 4.04 2.92
CA GLU A 46 19.36 2.73 2.93
C GLU A 46 20.86 2.86 2.64
N LYS A 47 21.24 3.68 1.64
CA LYS A 47 22.65 3.98 1.37
C LYS A 47 23.38 4.57 2.58
N LEU A 48 22.75 5.50 3.31
CA LEU A 48 23.34 6.08 4.53
C LEU A 48 23.48 5.04 5.65
N PHE A 49 22.53 4.11 5.76
CA PHE A 49 22.65 3.00 6.70
C PHE A 49 23.88 2.13 6.37
N ASN A 50 24.03 1.72 5.11
CA ASN A 50 25.18 0.91 4.68
C ASN A 50 26.51 1.66 4.86
N LEU A 51 26.56 2.97 4.58
CA LEU A 51 27.74 3.79 4.85
C LEU A 51 28.06 3.91 6.34
N THR A 52 27.03 3.94 7.19
CA THR A 52 27.20 3.94 8.66
C THR A 52 27.85 2.64 9.11
N VAL A 53 27.36 1.49 8.63
CA VAL A 53 27.94 0.17 8.94
C VAL A 53 29.40 0.12 8.51
N LYS A 54 29.71 0.50 7.27
CA LYS A 54 31.08 0.52 6.75
C LYS A 54 32.01 1.41 7.55
N ALA A 55 31.56 2.62 7.93
CA ALA A 55 32.37 3.52 8.76
C ALA A 55 32.65 2.95 10.16
N LEU A 56 31.73 2.15 10.71
CA LEU A 56 31.96 1.45 11.98
C LEU A 56 32.97 0.30 11.83
N GLU A 57 32.92 -0.46 10.73
CA GLU A 57 33.91 -1.50 10.39
C GLU A 57 35.32 -0.90 10.25
N ASP A 58 35.42 0.26 9.59
CA ASP A 58 36.65 1.03 9.42
C ASP A 58 37.11 1.72 10.73
N LYS A 59 36.36 1.56 11.83
CA LYS A 59 36.56 2.22 13.14
C LYS A 59 36.52 3.75 13.10
N ASP A 60 35.99 4.35 12.03
CA ASP A 60 35.77 5.79 11.89
C ASP A 60 34.44 6.21 12.52
N LYS A 61 34.48 6.37 13.85
CA LYS A 61 33.32 6.76 14.66
C LYS A 61 32.75 8.14 14.28
N VAL A 62 33.59 9.05 13.76
CA VAL A 62 33.15 10.40 13.41
C VAL A 62 32.26 10.36 12.17
N ARG A 63 32.70 9.67 11.12
CA ARG A 63 31.90 9.49 9.89
C ARG A 63 30.62 8.69 10.15
N ALA A 64 30.71 7.61 10.93
CA ALA A 64 29.55 6.82 11.32
C ALA A 64 28.47 7.69 11.98
N LYS A 65 28.87 8.58 12.90
CA LYS A 65 27.94 9.50 13.56
C LYS A 65 27.26 10.46 12.58
N VAL A 66 28.01 11.04 11.65
CA VAL A 66 27.45 11.94 10.61
C VAL A 66 26.43 11.21 9.75
N TYR A 67 26.75 10.02 9.23
CA TYR A 67 25.83 9.25 8.40
C TYR A 67 24.56 8.82 9.16
N ALA A 68 24.69 8.45 10.44
CA ALA A 68 23.56 8.12 11.29
C ALA A 68 22.62 9.32 11.54
N THR A 69 23.19 10.51 11.75
CA THR A 69 22.39 11.75 11.88
C THR A 69 21.61 12.03 10.60
N GLU A 70 22.27 12.01 9.44
CA GLU A 70 21.60 12.22 8.14
C GLU A 70 20.53 11.16 7.86
N HIS A 71 20.75 9.90 8.26
CA HIS A 71 19.76 8.84 8.18
C HIS A 71 18.50 9.18 9.00
N ALA A 72 18.66 9.69 10.21
CA ALA A 72 17.55 10.12 11.06
C ALA A 72 16.79 11.32 10.47
N GLU A 73 17.50 12.28 9.86
CA GLU A 73 16.88 13.40 9.13
C GLU A 73 16.02 12.89 7.96
N LEU A 74 16.57 12.01 7.11
CA LEU A 74 15.81 11.44 5.98
C LEU A 74 14.59 10.65 6.46
N LYS A 75 14.69 9.91 7.57
CA LYS A 75 13.53 9.22 8.17
C LYS A 75 12.40 10.20 8.51
N ARG A 76 12.72 11.40 9.02
CA ARG A 76 11.72 12.43 9.31
C ARG A 76 11.11 13.01 8.04
N VAL A 77 11.92 13.28 7.00
CA VAL A 77 11.42 13.75 5.70
C VAL A 77 10.50 12.72 5.06
N ILE A 78 10.87 11.43 5.05
CA ILE A 78 10.02 10.35 4.52
C ILE A 78 8.68 10.28 5.26
N LYS A 79 8.68 10.47 6.58
CA LYS A 79 7.44 10.53 7.37
C LYS A 79 6.54 11.68 6.93
N VAL A 80 7.09 12.87 6.71
CA VAL A 80 6.32 14.03 6.22
C VAL A 80 5.72 13.74 4.84
N VAL A 81 6.51 13.21 3.90
CA VAL A 81 6.03 12.84 2.56
C VAL A 81 4.90 11.82 2.65
N THR A 82 5.03 10.81 3.51
CA THR A 82 3.99 9.79 3.72
C THR A 82 2.70 10.38 4.28
N ILE A 83 2.79 11.30 5.24
CA ILE A 83 1.62 12.02 5.78
C ILE A 83 0.96 12.86 4.68
N SER A 84 1.75 13.55 3.83
CA SER A 84 1.20 14.31 2.70
C SER A 84 0.50 13.42 1.67
N GLU A 85 1.05 12.25 1.37
CA GLU A 85 0.44 11.26 0.46
C GLU A 85 -0.92 10.77 1.00
N LEU A 86 -0.99 10.51 2.31
CA LEU A 86 -2.23 10.12 2.99
C LEU A 86 -3.26 11.26 2.97
N ALA A 87 -2.82 12.50 3.20
CA ALA A 87 -3.69 13.67 3.14
C ALA A 87 -4.33 13.83 1.76
N LEU A 88 -3.54 13.71 0.70
CA LEU A 88 -4.03 13.77 -0.68
C LEU A 88 -5.03 12.65 -0.97
N THR A 89 -4.76 11.43 -0.49
CA THR A 89 -5.70 10.31 -0.62
C THR A 89 -7.03 10.60 0.07
N GLN A 90 -7.00 11.13 1.30
CA GLN A 90 -8.21 11.50 2.03
C GLN A 90 -9.01 12.60 1.30
N ILE A 91 -8.34 13.60 0.74
CA ILE A 91 -9.00 14.67 -0.03
C ILE A 91 -9.65 14.11 -1.29
N ALA A 92 -8.97 13.23 -2.03
CA ALA A 92 -9.53 12.58 -3.22
C ALA A 92 -10.83 11.83 -2.88
N ILE A 93 -10.80 11.00 -1.83
CA ILE A 93 -11.98 10.24 -1.38
C ILE A 93 -13.12 11.16 -0.96
N ARG A 94 -12.83 12.25 -0.21
CA ARG A 94 -13.87 13.22 0.16
C ARG A 94 -14.49 13.91 -1.05
N LEU A 95 -13.68 14.24 -2.06
CA LEU A 95 -14.17 14.83 -3.31
C LEU A 95 -15.06 13.85 -4.10
N GLU A 96 -14.72 12.56 -4.10
CA GLU A 96 -15.58 11.51 -4.67
C GLU A 96 -16.92 11.43 -3.92
N SER A 97 -16.90 11.39 -2.58
CA SER A 97 -18.13 11.39 -1.77
C SER A 97 -19.00 12.63 -1.99
N ILE A 98 -18.40 13.81 -2.23
CA ILE A 98 -19.13 15.04 -2.57
C ILE A 98 -19.83 14.90 -3.92
N CYS A 99 -19.17 14.29 -4.92
CA CYS A 99 -19.80 14.00 -6.21
C CYS A 99 -20.99 13.05 -6.04
N ASP A 100 -20.81 11.95 -5.33
CA ASP A 100 -21.86 10.94 -5.12
C ASP A 100 -23.07 11.54 -4.38
N THR A 101 -22.82 12.31 -3.33
CA THR A 101 -23.87 13.02 -2.59
C THR A 101 -24.58 14.05 -3.46
N GLY A 102 -23.84 14.76 -4.31
CA GLY A 102 -24.41 15.70 -5.29
C GLY A 102 -25.35 15.02 -6.28
N ASP A 103 -24.98 13.85 -6.80
CA ASP A 103 -25.81 13.06 -7.71
C ASP A 103 -27.11 12.59 -7.02
N VAL A 104 -27.03 12.17 -5.75
CA VAL A 104 -28.21 11.84 -4.93
C VAL A 104 -29.11 13.07 -4.73
N ILE A 105 -28.55 14.23 -4.39
CA ILE A 105 -29.31 15.48 -4.22
C ILE A 105 -30.09 15.84 -5.50
N VAL A 106 -29.49 15.67 -6.68
CA VAL A 106 -30.16 15.94 -7.95
C VAL A 106 -31.37 15.02 -8.14
N GLN A 107 -31.22 13.72 -7.86
CA GLN A 107 -32.31 12.75 -7.97
C GLN A 107 -33.43 13.02 -6.97
N VAL A 108 -33.08 13.28 -5.70
CA VAL A 108 -34.05 13.60 -4.64
C VAL A 108 -34.79 14.91 -4.96
N SER A 109 -34.09 15.92 -5.49
CA SER A 109 -34.72 17.16 -5.94
C SER A 109 -35.72 16.95 -7.07
N ALA A 110 -35.44 16.04 -8.00
CA ALA A 110 -36.38 15.70 -9.07
C ALA A 110 -37.63 15.00 -8.51
N ALA A 111 -37.47 14.03 -7.60
CA ALA A 111 -38.58 13.38 -6.93
C ALA A 111 -39.42 14.38 -6.09
N PHE A 112 -38.75 15.30 -5.38
CA PHE A 112 -39.39 16.39 -4.63
C PHE A 112 -40.33 17.21 -5.51
N LYS A 113 -39.88 17.60 -6.71
CA LYS A 113 -40.69 18.40 -7.66
C LYS A 113 -41.96 17.67 -8.08
N VAL A 114 -41.89 16.35 -8.27
CA VAL A 114 -43.06 15.53 -8.61
C VAL A 114 -44.06 15.48 -7.45
N VAL A 115 -43.59 15.20 -6.24
CA VAL A 115 -44.44 15.14 -5.04
C VAL A 115 -45.12 16.49 -4.78
N LYS A 116 -44.35 17.58 -4.86
CA LYS A 116 -44.89 18.93 -4.68
C LYS A 116 -45.99 19.25 -5.70
N LYS A 117 -45.77 18.90 -6.97
CA LYS A 117 -46.77 19.11 -8.03
C LYS A 117 -48.07 18.34 -7.77
N ILE A 118 -47.97 17.08 -7.34
CA ILE A 118 -49.14 16.28 -6.97
C ILE A 118 -49.87 16.91 -5.77
N GLY A 119 -49.13 17.41 -4.79
CA GLY A 119 -49.69 18.13 -3.65
C GLY A 119 -50.46 19.40 -4.05
N GLU A 120 -49.90 20.19 -4.97
CA GLU A 120 -50.55 21.39 -5.52
C GLU A 120 -51.83 21.05 -6.30
N GLU A 121 -51.79 20.02 -7.16
CA GLU A 121 -52.96 19.54 -7.91
C GLU A 121 -54.05 19.01 -6.98
N LEU A 122 -53.67 18.26 -5.95
CA LEU A 122 -54.62 17.68 -4.99
C LEU A 122 -55.24 18.73 -4.08
N SER A 123 -54.47 19.72 -3.63
CA SER A 123 -54.99 20.86 -2.86
C SER A 123 -56.00 21.69 -3.67
N SER A 124 -55.78 21.82 -4.99
CA SER A 124 -56.72 22.51 -5.89
C SER A 124 -58.05 21.76 -6.07
N ILE A 125 -58.06 20.43 -5.94
CA ILE A 125 -59.27 19.60 -6.15
C ILE A 125 -59.97 19.29 -4.83
N MET A 126 -59.22 19.09 -3.75
CA MET A 126 -59.70 18.60 -2.47
C MET A 126 -59.09 19.40 -1.30
N PRO A 127 -59.66 20.58 -0.95
CA PRO A 127 -59.09 21.48 0.07
C PRO A 127 -59.05 20.86 1.47
N GLN A 128 -59.93 19.90 1.77
CA GLN A 128 -59.92 19.15 3.04
C GLN A 128 -58.65 18.31 3.27
N LEU A 129 -57.81 18.11 2.25
CA LEU A 129 -56.55 17.38 2.34
C LEU A 129 -55.32 18.32 2.36
N GLU A 130 -55.53 19.64 2.35
CA GLU A 130 -54.46 20.65 2.35
C GLU A 130 -53.55 20.52 3.58
N THR A 131 -54.11 20.25 4.75
CA THR A 131 -53.35 20.07 6.00
C THR A 131 -52.38 18.89 5.91
N THR A 132 -52.84 17.74 5.40
CA THR A 132 -51.98 16.54 5.24
C THR A 132 -50.90 16.78 4.18
N MET A 133 -51.21 17.51 3.09
CA MET A 133 -50.19 17.85 2.09
C MET A 133 -49.16 18.85 2.61
N LYS A 134 -49.57 19.76 3.50
CA LYS A 134 -48.64 20.65 4.19
C LYS A 134 -47.67 19.86 5.08
N GLU A 135 -48.17 18.91 5.87
CA GLU A 135 -47.33 18.03 6.69
C GLU A 135 -46.33 17.23 5.84
N VAL A 136 -46.78 16.67 4.70
CA VAL A 136 -45.88 15.97 3.75
C VAL A 136 -44.81 16.90 3.19
N ASN A 137 -45.18 18.12 2.82
CA ASN A 137 -44.23 19.11 2.32
C ASN A 137 -43.22 19.54 3.40
N ASP A 138 -43.64 19.68 4.65
CA ASP A 138 -42.77 20.06 5.76
C ASP A 138 -41.72 18.98 6.04
N VAL A 139 -42.13 17.70 6.12
CA VAL A 139 -41.19 16.55 6.24
C VAL A 139 -40.22 16.50 5.07
N LEU A 140 -40.71 16.80 3.88
CA LEU A 140 -39.91 16.75 2.66
C LEU A 140 -38.88 17.90 2.60
N VAL A 141 -39.25 19.10 3.05
CA VAL A 141 -38.34 20.24 3.21
C VAL A 141 -37.28 19.96 4.28
N GLU A 142 -37.68 19.37 5.42
CA GLU A 142 -36.76 18.92 6.46
C GLU A 142 -35.76 17.90 5.91
N THR A 143 -36.24 16.88 5.20
CA THR A 143 -35.41 15.84 4.59
C THR A 143 -34.40 16.44 3.59
N MET A 144 -34.84 17.40 2.76
CA MET A 144 -33.96 18.09 1.81
C MET A 144 -32.91 18.94 2.53
N SER A 145 -33.26 19.58 3.64
CA SER A 145 -32.34 20.33 4.50
C SER A 145 -31.29 19.40 5.12
N SER A 146 -31.71 18.25 5.66
CA SER A 146 -30.80 17.23 6.20
C SER A 146 -29.84 16.71 5.13
N LEU A 147 -30.32 16.52 3.89
CA LEU A 147 -29.50 16.05 2.77
C LEU A 147 -28.42 17.07 2.36
N GLN A 148 -28.68 18.36 2.50
CA GLN A 148 -27.69 19.42 2.24
C GLN A 148 -26.58 19.46 3.29
N GLN A 149 -26.92 19.13 4.54
CA GLN A 149 -26.00 19.09 5.68
C GLN A 149 -25.09 17.86 5.71
N ILE A 150 -25.32 16.86 4.84
CA ILE A 150 -24.45 15.67 4.74
C ILE A 150 -23.08 16.02 4.12
N THR A 151 -22.93 17.22 3.54
CA THR A 151 -21.63 17.70 3.07
C THR A 151 -20.68 17.88 4.27
N PRO A 152 -19.53 17.18 4.32
CA PRO A 152 -18.65 17.26 5.48
C PRO A 152 -18.10 18.69 5.63
N GLU A 153 -18.55 19.42 6.65
CA GLU A 153 -18.05 20.75 7.01
C GLU A 153 -16.66 20.73 7.67
N SER A 154 -16.08 19.55 7.88
CA SER A 154 -14.84 19.42 8.64
C SER A 154 -13.66 20.08 7.92
N PRO A 155 -12.79 20.80 8.66
CA PRO A 155 -11.52 21.25 8.12
C PRO A 155 -10.76 20.10 7.46
N ILE A 156 -9.93 20.44 6.47
CA ILE A 156 -8.97 19.50 5.87
C ILE A 156 -7.82 19.30 6.87
N THR A 157 -8.14 18.74 8.02
CA THR A 157 -7.17 18.18 8.96
C THR A 157 -7.18 16.67 8.75
N LEU A 158 -5.99 16.09 8.79
CA LEU A 158 -5.78 14.65 8.68
C LEU A 158 -6.24 14.00 10.00
N ASP A 159 -7.55 13.91 10.14
CA ASP A 159 -8.21 13.28 11.26
C ASP A 159 -8.43 11.82 10.91
N LEU A 160 -7.77 10.94 11.67
CA LEU A 160 -7.89 9.50 11.56
C LEU A 160 -8.86 8.94 12.61
N SER A 161 -9.41 9.80 13.48
CA SER A 161 -10.38 9.38 14.49
C SER A 161 -11.73 9.08 13.86
N GLY A 162 -12.37 7.99 14.30
CA GLY A 162 -13.66 7.51 13.80
C GLY A 162 -13.57 6.32 12.84
N GLY A 163 -12.36 5.91 12.44
CA GLY A 163 -12.13 4.74 11.59
C GLY A 163 -11.72 3.47 12.35
N GLU A 164 -11.52 3.54 13.67
CA GLU A 164 -10.90 2.49 14.47
C GLU A 164 -11.70 1.18 14.48
N GLU A 165 -13.04 1.27 14.57
CA GLU A 165 -13.91 0.08 14.57
C GLU A 165 -13.82 -0.68 13.23
N ILE A 166 -13.83 0.05 12.11
CA ILE A 166 -13.69 -0.52 10.78
C ILE A 166 -12.28 -1.07 10.57
N LEU A 167 -11.26 -0.38 11.08
CA LEU A 167 -9.88 -0.87 11.02
C LEU A 167 -9.73 -2.19 11.79
N GLU A 168 -10.33 -2.29 12.98
CA GLU A 168 -10.28 -3.51 13.78
C GLU A 168 -11.04 -4.66 13.12
N SER A 169 -12.21 -4.36 12.56
CA SER A 169 -12.99 -5.32 11.78
C SER A 169 -12.21 -5.83 10.55
N ALA A 170 -11.51 -4.93 9.86
CA ALA A 170 -10.68 -5.26 8.71
C ALA A 170 -9.46 -6.13 9.09
N LYS A 171 -8.80 -5.86 10.23
CA LYS A 171 -7.72 -6.72 10.73
C LYS A 171 -8.21 -8.13 11.00
N LYS A 172 -9.32 -8.27 11.74
CA LYS A 172 -9.91 -9.59 12.04
C LYS A 172 -10.25 -10.35 10.76
N TYR A 173 -10.80 -9.67 9.76
CA TYR A 173 -11.07 -10.27 8.46
C TYR A 173 -9.79 -10.74 7.74
N VAL A 174 -8.71 -9.96 7.80
CA VAL A 174 -7.40 -10.35 7.23
C VAL A 174 -6.83 -11.56 7.98
N GLU A 175 -6.91 -11.60 9.30
CA GLU A 175 -6.45 -12.73 10.13
C GLU A 175 -7.23 -14.02 9.83
N GLU A 176 -8.56 -13.95 9.75
CA GLU A 176 -9.41 -15.08 9.37
C GLU A 176 -9.10 -15.57 7.95
N LYS A 177 -8.83 -14.64 7.03
CA LYS A 177 -8.44 -14.96 5.66
C LYS A 177 -7.06 -15.62 5.58
N ILE A 178 -6.11 -15.24 6.43
CA ILE A 178 -4.79 -15.88 6.48
C ILE A 178 -4.90 -17.28 7.10
N SER A 179 -5.65 -17.43 8.20
CA SER A 179 -5.85 -18.71 8.88
C SER A 179 -6.61 -19.74 8.01
N SER A 180 -7.47 -19.28 7.10
CA SER A 180 -8.15 -20.16 6.12
C SER A 180 -7.30 -20.53 4.91
N LEU A 181 -6.15 -19.86 4.70
CA LEU A 181 -5.17 -20.16 3.64
C LEU A 181 -3.99 -21.01 4.14
N GLU A 182 -3.74 -21.06 5.45
CA GLU A 182 -2.81 -22.01 6.06
C GLU A 182 -3.38 -23.43 5.99
N GLU A 183 -3.05 -24.14 4.90
CA GLU A 183 -3.09 -25.61 4.90
C GLU A 183 -2.23 -26.14 6.06
N PRO A 184 -2.68 -27.15 6.81
CA PRO A 184 -1.90 -27.70 7.91
C PRO A 184 -0.57 -28.24 7.38
N LEU A 185 0.53 -27.70 7.90
CA LEU A 185 1.88 -28.25 7.68
C LEU A 185 1.86 -29.74 8.03
N PRO A 186 2.44 -30.63 7.19
CA PRO A 186 2.51 -32.05 7.52
C PRO A 186 3.25 -32.23 8.85
N GLU A 187 2.65 -33.02 9.74
CA GLU A 187 2.98 -33.31 11.14
C GLU A 187 4.41 -33.86 11.39
N SER A 188 5.31 -33.85 10.40
CA SER A 188 6.61 -34.53 10.47
C SER A 188 7.77 -33.69 11.01
N LEU A 189 7.54 -32.49 11.55
CA LEU A 189 8.61 -31.60 12.03
C LEU A 189 8.47 -31.18 13.50
N GLU A 190 7.69 -31.91 14.31
CA GLU A 190 7.75 -31.77 15.77
C GLU A 190 8.88 -32.63 16.34
N GLY A 191 10.12 -32.22 16.07
CA GLY A 191 11.28 -32.66 16.83
C GLY A 191 11.61 -31.61 17.90
N GLU A 192 11.42 -31.93 19.17
CA GLU A 192 11.81 -31.10 20.30
C GLU A 192 13.30 -30.73 20.23
N TYR A 193 13.61 -29.46 20.02
CA TYR A 193 14.95 -28.92 20.24
C TYR A 193 15.00 -28.27 21.63
N SER A 194 15.51 -29.00 22.62
CA SER A 194 15.80 -28.45 23.95
C SER A 194 16.97 -27.46 23.88
N LEU A 195 16.74 -26.24 24.39
CA LEU A 195 17.68 -25.12 24.46
C LEU A 195 18.93 -25.37 25.33
N ASP A 196 18.98 -26.48 26.08
CA ASP A 196 20.06 -26.79 27.04
C ASP A 196 21.41 -27.15 26.38
N LYS A 197 21.43 -27.47 25.08
CA LYS A 197 22.69 -27.77 24.36
C LYS A 197 23.46 -26.52 23.89
N ILE A 198 22.86 -25.33 23.92
CA ILE A 198 23.50 -24.10 23.44
C ILE A 198 24.43 -23.49 24.49
N GLN A 199 24.35 -23.93 25.76
CA GLN A 199 25.16 -23.33 26.83
C GLN A 199 26.63 -23.79 26.86
N ASN A 200 27.00 -24.82 26.10
CA ASN A 200 28.37 -25.37 26.10
C ASN A 200 29.27 -24.85 24.97
N VAL A 201 28.75 -24.10 23.98
CA VAL A 201 29.57 -23.57 22.88
C VAL A 201 30.45 -22.37 23.29
N ALA A 202 30.12 -21.69 24.40
CA ALA A 202 30.92 -20.56 24.89
C ALA A 202 32.19 -20.98 25.66
N LEU A 203 32.33 -22.25 26.06
CA LEU A 203 33.46 -22.73 26.87
C LEU A 203 34.61 -23.33 26.03
N LEU A 204 34.37 -23.61 24.75
CA LEU A 204 35.34 -24.26 23.84
C LEU A 204 36.27 -23.27 23.10
N ALA A 205 36.12 -21.96 23.33
CA ALA A 205 36.99 -20.93 22.71
C ALA A 205 38.28 -20.64 23.50
N SER A 206 38.52 -21.33 24.63
CA SER A 206 39.79 -21.24 25.36
C SER A 206 40.75 -22.30 24.84
N GLY A 207 41.66 -21.87 23.97
CA GLY A 207 42.70 -22.72 23.37
C GLY A 207 43.50 -23.49 24.43
N GLY A 208 43.38 -24.81 24.37
CA GLY A 208 44.37 -25.76 24.81
C GLY A 208 44.83 -26.53 23.58
N ASP A 209 46.13 -26.55 23.35
CA ASP A 209 46.77 -27.39 22.35
C ASP A 209 46.37 -28.85 22.63
N ASP A 210 45.91 -29.55 21.59
CA ASP A 210 45.64 -31.00 21.47
C ASP A 210 44.19 -31.34 21.08
N GLU A 211 43.76 -30.99 19.87
CA GLU A 211 42.61 -31.67 19.25
C GLU A 211 42.87 -31.99 17.76
N GLU A 212 42.57 -33.23 17.38
CA GLU A 212 42.75 -33.78 16.04
C GLU A 212 42.07 -32.93 14.96
N PRO A 213 42.62 -32.89 13.72
CA PRO A 213 42.07 -32.05 12.67
C PRO A 213 40.59 -32.37 12.45
N PHE A 214 39.79 -31.31 12.56
CA PHE A 214 38.34 -31.31 12.36
C PHE A 214 37.97 -32.04 11.05
N LYS A 215 37.39 -33.23 11.18
CA LYS A 215 36.84 -33.96 10.05
C LYS A 215 35.39 -33.53 9.86
N ALA A 216 35.19 -32.52 9.02
CA ALA A 216 33.86 -32.08 8.65
C ALA A 216 33.09 -33.24 8.02
N THR A 217 32.12 -33.80 8.75
CA THR A 217 31.07 -34.63 8.15
C THR A 217 30.18 -33.68 7.36
N LEU A 218 30.55 -33.45 6.10
CA LEU A 218 29.69 -32.78 5.14
C LEU A 218 28.38 -33.59 5.10
N LEU A 219 27.23 -32.94 5.31
CA LEU A 219 25.97 -33.53 4.89
C LEU A 219 26.17 -33.95 3.43
N ASN A 220 26.05 -35.25 3.15
CA ASN A 220 26.15 -35.78 1.80
C ASN A 220 24.95 -35.26 1.00
N ALA A 221 25.08 -34.06 0.43
CA ALA A 221 24.35 -33.73 -0.78
C ALA A 221 24.76 -34.77 -1.84
N PRO A 222 23.81 -35.39 -2.55
CA PRO A 222 24.15 -36.29 -3.65
C PRO A 222 25.13 -35.58 -4.58
N ARG A 223 26.34 -36.13 -4.76
CA ARG A 223 27.27 -35.56 -5.75
C ARG A 223 26.57 -35.60 -7.10
N PRO A 224 26.45 -34.46 -7.81
CA PRO A 224 25.84 -34.45 -9.13
C PRO A 224 26.63 -35.42 -10.01
N THR A 225 25.90 -36.21 -10.78
CA THR A 225 26.53 -37.10 -11.75
C THR A 225 27.35 -36.26 -12.75
N PRO A 226 28.44 -36.79 -13.34
CA PRO A 226 29.26 -36.03 -14.29
C PRO A 226 28.45 -35.43 -15.45
N GLU A 227 27.36 -36.08 -15.84
CA GLU A 227 26.44 -35.62 -16.88
C GLU A 227 25.62 -34.41 -16.42
N GLN A 228 25.15 -34.39 -15.17
CA GLN A 228 24.43 -33.23 -14.60
C GLN A 228 25.34 -32.00 -14.51
N ALA A 229 26.58 -32.16 -14.04
CA ALA A 229 27.52 -31.03 -13.94
C ALA A 229 27.87 -30.39 -15.30
N ILE A 230 27.85 -31.18 -16.39
CA ILE A 230 28.05 -30.67 -17.76
C ILE A 230 26.82 -29.89 -18.22
N LEU A 231 25.61 -30.39 -17.92
CA LEU A 231 24.37 -29.69 -18.22
C LEU A 231 24.26 -28.38 -17.44
N ASP A 232 24.63 -28.39 -16.15
CA ASP A 232 24.65 -27.21 -15.28
C ASP A 232 25.53 -26.10 -15.84
N ASN A 233 26.74 -26.44 -16.27
CA ASN A 233 27.61 -25.44 -16.90
C ASN A 233 27.03 -24.89 -18.21
N ARG A 234 26.40 -25.74 -19.04
CA ARG A 234 25.78 -25.30 -20.30
C ARG A 234 24.57 -24.40 -20.08
N VAL A 235 23.74 -24.71 -19.09
CA VAL A 235 22.58 -23.89 -18.70
C VAL A 235 23.06 -22.55 -18.14
N LEU A 236 24.06 -22.56 -17.26
CA LEU A 236 24.63 -21.34 -16.67
C LEU A 236 25.30 -20.44 -17.72
N GLU A 237 26.04 -20.99 -18.68
CA GLU A 237 26.62 -20.23 -19.79
C GLU A 237 25.54 -19.58 -20.65
N PHE A 238 24.45 -20.31 -20.94
CA PHE A 238 23.34 -19.78 -21.72
C PHE A 238 22.64 -18.61 -21.01
N ILE A 239 22.38 -18.76 -19.71
CA ILE A 239 21.79 -17.69 -18.88
C ILE A 239 22.73 -16.47 -18.86
N ARG A 240 24.05 -16.68 -18.75
CA ARG A 240 25.04 -15.60 -18.77
C ARG A 240 25.10 -14.87 -20.11
N ALA A 241 24.94 -15.59 -21.22
CA ALA A 241 25.01 -15.01 -22.57
C ALA A 241 23.74 -14.26 -22.98
N ASN A 242 22.57 -14.78 -22.61
CA ASN A 242 21.28 -14.25 -23.09
C ASN A 242 20.54 -13.41 -22.05
N GLY A 243 20.89 -13.51 -20.77
CA GLY A 243 20.27 -12.73 -19.68
C GLY A 243 18.81 -13.09 -19.38
N SER A 244 18.23 -14.09 -20.08
CA SER A 244 16.89 -14.62 -19.82
C SER A 244 16.98 -15.97 -19.10
N TYR A 245 16.13 -16.15 -18.08
CA TYR A 245 16.06 -17.36 -17.25
C TYR A 245 14.89 -18.29 -17.64
N ASN A 246 14.36 -18.14 -18.87
CA ASN A 246 13.18 -18.89 -19.29
C ASN A 246 13.52 -20.37 -19.54
N VAL A 247 13.06 -21.23 -18.63
CA VAL A 247 13.33 -22.68 -18.65
C VAL A 247 12.90 -23.36 -19.96
N LEU A 248 11.77 -22.94 -20.55
CA LEU A 248 11.25 -23.50 -21.81
C LEU A 248 12.13 -23.12 -23.00
N GLU A 249 12.63 -21.88 -23.02
CA GLU A 249 13.54 -21.39 -24.04
C GLU A 249 14.89 -22.12 -23.97
N ILE A 250 15.42 -22.30 -22.76
CA ILE A 250 16.66 -23.03 -22.48
C ILE A 250 16.53 -24.50 -22.92
N ALA A 251 15.44 -25.16 -22.53
CA ALA A 251 15.14 -26.55 -22.90
C ALA A 251 15.05 -26.74 -24.42
N SER A 252 14.31 -25.87 -25.11
CA SER A 252 14.17 -25.92 -26.57
C SER A 252 15.49 -25.63 -27.30
N ARG A 253 16.36 -24.79 -26.73
CA ARG A 253 17.59 -24.36 -27.40
C ARG A 253 18.78 -25.29 -27.14
N LEU A 254 18.85 -25.88 -25.96
CA LEU A 254 19.88 -26.88 -25.60
C LEU A 254 19.48 -28.31 -26.01
N GLY A 255 18.22 -28.53 -26.39
CA GLY A 255 17.68 -29.84 -26.78
C GLY A 255 17.56 -30.80 -25.60
N VAL A 256 17.28 -30.27 -24.42
CA VAL A 256 17.26 -31.00 -23.14
C VAL A 256 15.84 -30.96 -22.57
N PRO A 257 15.33 -32.05 -21.95
CA PRO A 257 14.01 -32.04 -21.31
C PRO A 257 13.89 -30.97 -20.23
N VAL A 258 12.69 -30.38 -20.08
CA VAL A 258 12.41 -29.29 -19.14
C VAL A 258 12.77 -29.68 -17.71
N ASP A 259 12.39 -30.89 -17.28
CA ASP A 259 12.66 -31.41 -15.93
C ASP A 259 14.16 -31.42 -15.58
N LYS A 260 15.03 -31.60 -16.58
CA LYS A 260 16.48 -31.62 -16.39
C LYS A 260 17.09 -30.23 -16.33
N VAL A 261 16.45 -29.24 -16.96
CA VAL A 261 16.84 -27.83 -16.87
C VAL A 261 16.40 -27.24 -15.52
N GLU A 262 15.24 -27.63 -15.00
CA GLU A 262 14.79 -27.20 -13.67
C GLU A 262 15.70 -27.75 -12.55
N GLN A 263 16.06 -29.04 -12.61
CA GLN A 263 17.01 -29.68 -11.67
C GLN A 263 18.42 -29.05 -11.68
N SER A 264 18.73 -28.25 -12.69
CA SER A 264 20.02 -27.60 -12.88
C SER A 264 20.06 -26.17 -12.32
N ILE A 265 18.88 -25.56 -12.14
CA ILE A 265 18.71 -24.18 -11.68
C ILE A 265 18.45 -24.12 -10.16
N PHE A 266 17.86 -25.18 -9.58
CA PHE A 266 17.52 -25.30 -8.16
C PHE A 266 18.41 -26.30 -7.44
#